data_AF-A0A8S3GS66-F1
#
_entry.id   AF-A0A8S3GS66-F1
#
_cell.length_a   1.000
_cell.length_b   1.000
_cell.length_c   1.000
_cell.angle_alpha   90.00
_cell.angle_beta   90.00
_cell.angle_gamma   90.00
#
_symmetry.space_group_name_H-M   'P 1'
#
loop_
_entity.id
_entity.type
_entity.pdbx_description
1 polymer ?
#
loop_
_entity_poly.entity_id
_entity_poly.type
_entity_poly.pdbx_seq_one_letter_code
_entity_poly.pdbx_strand_id
1 'polypeptide(L)'
;QTQCPDTITTIKSWINSEIVKPVFGICLGHQLMALAAGMKTAKLKYGNRGHNQPCLLEGTQRCFITSQNHGFAVQTEQGLAKDWSILFTNQN
;
A
#
# COMPACT_ATOMS: atom_id res chain seq x y z
N GLN A 1 8.17 -11.39 -10.20
CA GLN A 1 7.21 -12.46 -9.85
C GLN A 1 6.57 -12.09 -8.51
N THR A 2 5.25 -12.01 -8.45
CA THR A 2 4.47 -11.79 -7.22
C THR A 2 4.41 -13.11 -6.44
N GLN A 3 4.75 -13.08 -5.14
CA GLN A 3 5.01 -14.29 -4.34
C GLN A 3 3.77 -14.89 -3.65
N CYS A 4 2.55 -14.35 -3.85
CA CYS A 4 1.35 -14.78 -3.12
C CYS A 4 0.05 -14.71 -3.96
N PRO A 5 -0.07 -15.45 -5.08
CA PRO A 5 -1.23 -15.36 -5.98
C PRO A 5 -2.56 -15.73 -5.30
N ASP A 6 -2.58 -16.74 -4.44
CA ASP A 6 -3.79 -17.20 -3.75
C ASP A 6 -4.30 -16.16 -2.74
N THR A 7 -3.37 -15.54 -1.99
CA THR A 7 -3.69 -14.47 -1.04
C THR A 7 -4.22 -13.24 -1.76
N ILE A 8 -3.62 -12.85 -2.89
CA ILE A 8 -4.09 -11.72 -3.71
C ILE A 8 -5.51 -12.01 -4.22
N THR A 9 -5.77 -13.24 -4.70
CA THR A 9 -7.09 -13.64 -5.19
C THR A 9 -8.14 -13.61 -4.08
N THR A 10 -7.77 -14.05 -2.88
CA THR A 10 -8.65 -14.01 -1.71
C THR A 10 -8.97 -12.57 -1.29
N ILE A 11 -7.95 -11.70 -1.19
CA ILE A 11 -8.18 -10.28 -0.88
C ILE A 11 -9.05 -9.63 -1.96
N LYS A 12 -8.82 -9.98 -3.24
CA LYS A 12 -9.61 -9.48 -4.36
C LYS A 12 -11.09 -9.88 -4.24
N SER A 13 -11.42 -11.06 -3.74
CA SER A 13 -12.83 -11.44 -3.53
C SER A 13 -13.48 -10.64 -2.39
N TRP A 14 -12.74 -10.31 -1.34
CA TRP A 14 -13.24 -9.49 -0.23
C TRP A 14 -13.49 -8.03 -0.63
N ILE A 15 -12.56 -7.39 -1.35
CA ILE A 15 -12.71 -5.98 -1.74
C ILE A 15 -13.80 -5.76 -2.81
N ASN A 16 -14.16 -6.80 -3.57
CA ASN A 16 -15.21 -6.75 -4.61
C ASN A 16 -16.54 -7.40 -4.16
N SER A 17 -16.66 -7.78 -2.89
CA SER A 17 -17.87 -8.38 -2.34
C SER A 17 -18.98 -7.33 -2.18
N GLU A 18 -20.22 -7.69 -2.51
CA GLU A 18 -21.41 -6.86 -2.24
C GLU A 18 -21.63 -6.66 -0.73
N ILE A 19 -21.28 -7.66 0.07
CA ILE A 19 -21.27 -7.54 1.53
C ILE A 19 -19.97 -6.83 1.92
N VAL A 20 -20.10 -5.60 2.40
CA VAL A 20 -18.96 -4.77 2.82
C VAL A 20 -18.31 -5.36 4.08
N LYS A 21 -17.05 -5.78 3.95
CA LYS A 21 -16.18 -6.16 5.07
C LYS A 21 -14.98 -5.22 5.07
N PRO A 22 -14.75 -4.44 6.15
CA PRO A 22 -13.57 -3.58 6.23
C PRO A 22 -12.27 -4.40 6.14
N VAL A 23 -11.38 -3.99 5.25
CA VAL A 23 -10.05 -4.62 5.07
C VAL A 23 -8.97 -3.59 5.37
N PHE A 24 -8.02 -3.95 6.22
CA PHE A 24 -6.90 -3.09 6.58
C PHE A 24 -5.58 -3.86 6.48
N GLY A 25 -4.69 -3.41 5.61
CA GLY A 25 -3.41 -4.06 5.35
C GLY A 25 -2.23 -3.21 5.80
N ILE A 26 -1.30 -3.82 6.54
CA ILE A 26 -0.11 -3.17 7.10
C ILE A 26 1.14 -3.75 6.41
N CYS A 27 2.06 -2.88 5.99
CA CYS A 27 3.33 -3.26 5.34
C CYS A 27 3.10 -4.16 4.10
N LEU A 28 3.38 -5.47 4.20
CA LEU A 28 3.09 -6.44 3.14
C LEU A 28 1.59 -6.50 2.83
N GLY A 29 0.72 -6.37 3.84
CA GLY A 29 -0.72 -6.32 3.63
C GLY A 29 -1.16 -5.15 2.75
N HIS A 30 -0.53 -3.97 2.91
CA HIS A 30 -0.76 -2.83 2.03
C HIS A 30 -0.39 -3.14 0.57
N GLN A 31 0.76 -3.79 0.35
CA GLN A 31 1.20 -4.19 -0.99
C GLN A 31 0.26 -5.22 -1.62
N LEU A 32 -0.20 -6.22 -0.85
CA LEU A 32 -1.13 -7.25 -1.32
C LEU A 32 -2.50 -6.66 -1.67
N MET A 33 -3.01 -5.73 -0.86
CA MET A 33 -4.25 -5.01 -1.18
C MET A 33 -4.10 -4.20 -2.47
N ALA A 34 -2.98 -3.51 -2.65
CA ALA A 34 -2.73 -2.74 -3.86
C ALA A 34 -2.68 -3.62 -5.11
N LEU A 35 -2.01 -4.77 -5.02
CA LEU A 35 -1.98 -5.78 -6.09
C LEU A 35 -3.38 -6.35 -6.38
N ALA A 36 -4.18 -6.63 -5.34
CA ALA A 36 -5.55 -7.12 -5.48
C ALA A 36 -6.47 -6.09 -6.17
N ALA A 37 -6.22 -4.80 -5.94
CA ALA A 37 -6.85 -3.67 -6.63
C ALA A 37 -6.34 -3.45 -8.08
N GLY A 38 -5.34 -4.22 -8.54
CA GLY A 38 -4.79 -4.12 -9.89
C GLY A 38 -3.63 -3.12 -10.04
N MET A 39 -3.12 -2.56 -8.94
CA MET A 39 -1.93 -1.72 -8.96
C MET A 39 -0.65 -2.56 -9.01
N LYS A 40 0.50 -1.90 -9.19
CA LYS A 40 1.81 -2.55 -9.28
C LYS A 40 2.68 -2.21 -8.08
N THR A 41 3.61 -3.11 -7.78
CA THR A 41 4.63 -2.92 -6.75
C THR A 41 6.02 -3.06 -7.36
N ALA A 42 6.97 -2.23 -6.92
CA ALA A 42 8.35 -2.28 -7.36
C ALA A 42 9.32 -2.39 -6.17
N LYS A 43 10.48 -3.00 -6.41
CA LYS A 43 11.56 -3.08 -5.42
C LYS A 43 12.24 -1.72 -5.33
N LEU A 44 12.36 -1.20 -4.12
CA LEU A 44 13.09 0.03 -3.82
C LEU A 44 14.60 -0.23 -3.87
N LYS A 45 15.39 0.78 -4.27
CA LYS A 45 16.85 0.69 -4.34
C LYS A 45 17.47 0.35 -2.98
N TYR A 46 17.04 1.06 -1.94
CA TYR A 46 17.51 0.88 -0.57
C TYR A 46 16.40 0.45 0.39
N GLY A 47 15.12 0.71 0.09
CA GLY A 47 13.99 0.44 0.98
C GLY A 47 13.90 1.42 2.16
N ASN A 48 12.77 1.39 2.86
CA ASN A 48 12.56 2.20 4.07
C ASN A 48 12.71 1.30 5.29
N ARG A 49 13.77 1.54 6.09
CA ARG A 49 14.10 0.78 7.29
C ARG A 49 14.52 1.73 8.40
N GLY A 50 13.69 1.89 9.41
CA GLY A 50 13.98 2.74 10.56
C GLY A 50 12.72 3.17 11.31
N HIS A 51 12.93 3.81 12.45
CA HIS A 51 11.88 4.27 13.36
C HIS A 51 11.54 5.75 13.20
N ASN A 52 12.18 6.43 12.25
CA ASN A 52 12.14 7.88 12.06
C ASN A 52 11.63 8.30 10.67
N GLN A 53 10.83 7.47 9.99
CA GLN A 53 10.39 7.75 8.63
C GLN A 53 9.18 8.71 8.66
N PRO A 54 9.27 9.92 8.08
CA PRO A 54 8.19 10.88 8.06
C PRO A 54 7.12 10.47 7.03
N CYS A 55 5.86 10.54 7.45
CA CYS A 55 4.70 10.15 6.66
C CYS A 55 3.65 11.27 6.71
N LEU A 56 3.38 11.94 5.60
CA LEU A 56 2.39 13.01 5.49
C LEU A 56 1.01 12.40 5.22
N LEU A 57 0.00 12.84 5.97
CA LEU A 57 -1.40 12.55 5.66
C LEU A 57 -1.89 13.46 4.54
N GLU A 58 -2.27 12.85 3.42
CA GLU A 58 -2.72 13.57 2.23
C GLU A 58 -3.92 14.48 2.51
N GLY A 59 -3.92 15.63 1.84
CA GLY A 59 -4.94 16.67 2.04
C GLY A 59 -4.80 17.44 3.37
N THR A 60 -3.74 17.20 4.16
CA THR A 60 -3.47 17.93 5.41
C THR A 60 -2.00 18.35 5.52
N GLN A 61 -1.68 19.12 6.57
CA GLN A 61 -0.29 19.44 6.94
C GLN A 61 0.23 18.56 8.09
N ARG A 62 -0.46 17.44 8.39
CA ARG A 62 -0.08 16.56 9.51
C ARG A 62 0.92 15.50 9.06
N CYS A 63 2.11 15.53 9.63
CA CYS A 63 3.17 14.55 9.41
C CYS A 63 3.39 13.71 10.67
N PHE A 64 3.60 12.40 10.48
CA PHE A 64 3.79 11.43 11.54
C PHE A 64 5.13 10.74 11.38
N ILE A 65 5.84 10.54 12.50
CA ILE A 65 7.04 9.71 12.54
C ILE A 65 6.61 8.25 12.66
N THR A 66 7.07 7.42 11.73
CA THR A 66 6.63 6.03 11.61
C THR A 66 7.79 5.05 11.63
N SER A 67 7.53 3.85 12.15
CA SER A 67 8.42 2.71 12.00
C SER A 67 8.12 2.00 10.69
N GLN A 68 9.12 1.89 9.81
CA GLN A 68 9.00 1.22 8.52
C GLN A 68 10.10 0.18 8.36
N ASN A 69 9.76 -0.93 7.70
CA ASN A 69 10.71 -1.99 7.35
C ASN A 69 10.25 -2.70 6.08
N HIS A 70 10.31 -2.02 4.93
CA HIS A 70 9.91 -2.59 3.65
C HIS A 70 10.89 -2.26 2.52
N GLY A 71 11.12 -3.24 1.65
CA GLY A 71 11.95 -3.13 0.45
C GLY A 71 11.18 -2.97 -0.86
N PHE A 72 9.84 -2.97 -0.80
CA PHE A 72 8.95 -2.82 -1.94
C PHE A 72 7.95 -1.69 -1.67
N ALA A 73 7.51 -1.00 -2.71
CA ALA A 73 6.50 0.06 -2.64
C ALA A 73 5.47 -0.11 -3.74
N VAL A 74 4.27 0.43 -3.50
CA VAL A 74 3.22 0.56 -4.52
C VAL A 74 3.59 1.70 -5.46
N GLN A 75 3.51 1.45 -6.76
CA GLN A 75 3.78 2.46 -7.80
C GLN A 75 2.52 3.29 -8.00
N THR A 76 2.68 4.62 -7.98
CA THR A 76 1.56 5.57 -8.13
C THR A 76 1.72 6.46 -9.35
N GLU A 77 2.90 6.44 -9.99
CA GLU A 77 3.27 7.29 -11.12
C GLU A 77 2.45 6.99 -12.38
N GLN A 78 1.92 5.76 -12.49
CA GLN A 78 1.08 5.33 -13.62
C GLN A 78 -0.42 5.51 -13.36
N GLY A 79 -0.78 6.22 -12.27
CA GLY A 79 -2.15 6.37 -11.82
C GLY A 79 -2.59 5.28 -10.84
N LEU A 80 -3.72 5.53 -10.18
CA LEU A 80 -4.34 4.62 -9.22
C LEU A 80 -5.46 3.83 -9.86
N ALA A 81 -5.83 2.71 -9.25
CA ALA A 81 -7.06 2.01 -9.59
C ALA A 81 -8.29 2.92 -9.33
N LYS A 82 -9.36 2.71 -10.09
CA LYS A 82 -10.63 3.42 -9.90
C LYS A 82 -11.12 3.26 -8.46
N ASP A 83 -11.59 4.35 -7.85
CA ASP A 83 -12.11 4.40 -6.48
C ASP A 83 -11.04 4.20 -5.37
N TRP A 84 -9.75 4.27 -5.72
CA TRP A 84 -8.63 4.29 -4.77
C TRP A 84 -7.97 5.67 -4.72
N SER A 85 -7.54 6.10 -3.53
CA SER A 85 -6.82 7.34 -3.31
C SER A 85 -5.58 7.11 -2.44
N ILE A 86 -4.60 8.01 -2.54
CA ILE A 86 -3.44 8.01 -1.64
C ILE A 86 -3.89 8.54 -0.28
N LEU A 87 -3.54 7.83 0.79
CA LEU A 87 -3.79 8.27 2.16
C LEU A 87 -2.55 8.88 2.80
N PHE A 88 -1.38 8.27 2.59
CA PHE A 88 -0.13 8.75 3.14
C PHE A 88 0.99 8.71 2.10
N THR A 89 1.88 9.70 2.14
CA THR A 89 3.12 9.74 1.36
C THR A 89 4.35 9.86 2.27
N ASN A 90 5.46 9.25 1.85
CA ASN A 90 6.75 9.50 2.50
C ASN A 90 7.22 10.92 2.12
N GLN A 91 7.78 11.66 3.09
CA GLN A 91 8.24 13.05 2.90
C GLN A 91 9.75 13.18 2.69
N ASN A 92 10.49 12.08 2.62
CA ASN A 92 11.92 12.07 2.26
C ASN A 92 12.15 12.06 0.75
#